data_AF-A0A8F4FW32-F1
#
_entry.id   AF-A0A8F4FW32-F1
#
_cell.length_a   1.000
_cell.length_b   1.000
_cell.length_c   1.000
_cell.angle_alpha   90.00
_cell.angle_beta   90.00
_cell.angle_gamma   90.00
#
_symmetry.space_group_name_H-M   'P 1'
#
loop_
_entity.id
_entity.type
_entity.pdbx_description
1 polymer ?
#
loop_
_entity_poly.entity_id
_entity_poly.type
_entity_poly.pdbx_seq_one_letter_code
_entity_poly.pdbx_strand_id
1 'polypeptide(L)'
;MKVLMFGVAIALAVALGGCTNINRGPSSYTSSVRRDFLRGCEQQSERDGVRRPVAMCTCAYDRLRSSLPFGEFRDLNDRLTDRPAPLPLEVRLLFRTCLE
;
A
#
# COMPACT_ATOMS: atom_id res chain seq x y z
N MET A 1 -18.40 57.20 14.51
CA MET A 1 -17.07 57.53 15.09
C MET A 1 -16.85 56.57 16.26
N LYS A 2 -15.70 55.96 16.55
CA LYS A 2 -14.38 55.86 15.92
C LYS A 2 -13.61 54.96 16.91
N VAL A 3 -13.23 53.77 16.44
CA VAL A 3 -12.11 52.89 16.85
C VAL A 3 -11.71 52.80 18.34
N LEU A 4 -11.90 51.60 18.91
CA LEU A 4 -11.01 51.00 19.93
C LEU A 4 -10.37 49.78 19.23
N MET A 5 -9.20 49.97 18.64
CA MET A 5 -7.88 49.61 19.16
C MET A 5 -7.60 48.10 19.18
N PHE A 6 -6.70 47.71 18.27
CA PHE A 6 -5.62 46.73 18.41
C PHE A 6 -5.99 45.38 19.06
N GLY A 7 -6.07 44.30 18.30
CA GLY A 7 -4.97 43.85 17.45
C GLY A 7 -4.57 42.45 17.92
N VAL A 8 -5.46 41.47 17.67
CA VAL A 8 -5.08 40.06 17.71
C VAL A 8 -5.42 39.51 16.34
N ALA A 9 -4.51 39.75 15.40
CA ALA A 9 -4.41 38.92 14.21
C ALA A 9 -4.02 37.53 14.72
N ILE A 10 -5.02 36.71 15.07
CA ILE A 10 -4.84 35.26 15.17
C ILE A 10 -4.63 34.81 13.73
N ALA A 11 -3.39 34.95 13.26
CA ALA A 11 -2.87 34.14 12.20
C ALA A 11 -2.91 32.71 12.75
N LEU A 12 -4.07 32.08 12.61
CA LEU A 12 -4.22 30.64 12.64
C LEU A 12 -3.49 30.15 11.38
N ALA A 13 -2.16 30.22 11.42
CA ALA A 13 -1.32 29.29 10.69
C ALA A 13 -1.63 27.94 11.31
N VAL A 14 -2.78 27.38 10.92
CA VAL A 14 -3.03 25.96 10.95
C VAL A 14 -1.83 25.41 10.22
N ALA A 15 -0.90 24.88 11.01
CA ALA A 15 0.17 24.08 10.51
C ALA A 15 -0.51 23.01 9.66
N LEU A 16 -0.48 23.22 8.35
CA LEU A 16 -0.59 22.19 7.33
C LEU A 16 0.63 21.26 7.42
N GLY A 17 1.04 20.93 8.65
CA GLY A 17 1.82 19.73 8.99
C GLY A 17 0.90 18.52 9.06
N GLY A 18 -0.14 18.48 8.22
CA GLY A 18 -0.70 17.21 7.79
C GLY A 18 0.45 16.47 7.11
N CYS A 19 1.03 15.53 7.86
CA CYS A 19 2.07 14.58 7.49
C CYS A 19 2.67 14.87 6.11
N THR A 20 3.60 15.83 6.05
CA THR A 20 4.41 16.07 4.86
C THR A 20 4.99 14.73 4.45
N ASN A 21 4.56 14.27 3.28
CA ASN A 21 4.97 13.09 2.54
C ASN A 21 6.49 12.84 2.57
N ILE A 22 6.99 12.29 3.68
CA ILE A 22 8.31 11.68 3.74
C ILE A 22 8.15 10.33 3.03
N ASN A 23 8.38 10.38 1.72
CA ASN A 23 8.63 9.25 0.84
C ASN A 23 9.85 8.43 1.33
N ARG A 24 9.73 7.76 2.48
CA ARG A 24 10.68 6.73 2.94
C ARG A 24 10.09 5.33 2.78
N GLY A 25 9.14 5.17 1.87
CA GLY A 25 8.81 3.85 1.34
C GLY A 25 9.98 3.32 0.51
N PRO A 26 10.17 1.99 0.40
CA PRO A 26 11.12 1.42 -0.54
C PRO A 26 10.81 1.92 -1.97
N SER A 27 11.84 2.05 -2.81
CA SER A 27 11.70 2.48 -4.22
C SER A 27 11.77 1.32 -5.21
N SER A 28 11.87 0.08 -4.72
CA SER A 28 11.98 -1.14 -5.51
C SER A 28 11.51 -2.36 -4.72
N TYR A 29 11.44 -3.52 -5.38
CA TYR A 29 11.17 -4.82 -4.76
C TYR A 29 12.35 -5.28 -3.91
N THR A 30 12.51 -4.68 -2.73
CA THR A 30 13.55 -5.05 -1.77
C THR A 30 13.19 -6.33 -1.01
N SER A 31 14.16 -6.86 -0.27
CA SER A 31 13.94 -8.01 0.61
C SER A 31 12.90 -7.73 1.71
N SER A 32 12.73 -6.48 2.15
CA SER A 32 11.67 -6.12 3.10
C SER A 32 10.29 -6.18 2.45
N VAL A 33 10.13 -5.59 1.26
CA VAL A 33 8.88 -5.66 0.48
C VAL A 33 8.46 -7.12 0.28
N ARG A 34 9.41 -7.98 -0.09
CA ARG A 34 9.15 -9.42 -0.26
C ARG A 34 8.63 -10.04 1.04
N ARG A 35 9.29 -9.83 2.17
CA ARG A 35 8.88 -10.42 3.45
C ARG A 35 7.50 -9.94 3.89
N ASP A 36 7.23 -8.64 3.75
CA ASP A 36 5.97 -8.05 4.20
C ASP A 36 4.81 -8.53 3.32
N PHE A 37 5.01 -8.58 2.00
CA PHE A 37 4.05 -9.18 1.07
C PHE A 37 3.77 -10.65 1.39
N LEU A 38 4.82 -11.47 1.54
CA LEU A 38 4.64 -12.91 1.80
C LEU A 38 3.90 -13.15 3.11
N ARG A 39 4.26 -12.43 4.17
CA ARG A 39 3.57 -12.54 5.47
C ARG A 39 2.08 -12.21 5.36
N GLY A 40 1.74 -11.11 4.70
CA GLY A 40 0.34 -10.69 4.53
C GLY A 40 -0.45 -11.69 3.66
N CYS A 41 0.15 -12.11 2.56
CA CYS A 41 -0.44 -13.09 1.65
C CYS A 41 -0.66 -14.44 2.33
N GLU A 42 0.35 -14.97 3.04
CA GLU A 42 0.28 -16.27 3.71
C GLU A 42 -0.81 -16.25 4.80
N GLN A 43 -0.81 -15.22 5.65
CA GLN A 43 -1.82 -15.08 6.69
C GLN A 43 -3.25 -15.02 6.11
N GLN A 44 -3.46 -14.30 5.02
CA GLN A 44 -4.77 -14.25 4.37
C GLN A 44 -5.12 -15.59 3.71
N SER A 45 -4.17 -16.22 3.02
CA SER A 45 -4.37 -17.49 2.33
C SER A 45 -4.69 -18.64 3.28
N GLU A 46 -4.08 -18.65 4.46
CA GLU A 46 -4.41 -19.58 5.54
C GLU A 46 -5.85 -19.41 6.02
N ARG A 47 -6.31 -18.16 6.20
CA ARG A 47 -7.71 -17.86 6.56
C ARG A 47 -8.68 -18.31 5.47
N ASP A 48 -8.27 -18.22 4.21
CA ASP A 48 -9.07 -18.61 3.05
C ASP A 48 -8.99 -20.12 2.74
N GLY A 49 -8.23 -20.91 3.53
CA GLY A 49 -8.14 -22.36 3.38
C GLY A 49 -7.29 -22.84 2.19
N VAL A 50 -6.38 -22.01 1.69
CA VAL A 50 -5.45 -22.39 0.62
C VAL A 50 -4.51 -23.50 1.11
N ARG A 51 -4.41 -24.60 0.35
CA ARG A 51 -3.66 -25.81 0.75
C ARG A 51 -2.15 -25.60 0.88
N ARG A 52 -1.55 -24.70 0.08
CA ARG A 52 -0.10 -24.44 0.04
C ARG A 52 0.19 -22.93 0.04
N PRO A 53 -0.13 -22.21 1.13
CA PRO A 53 -0.12 -20.74 1.16
C PRO A 53 1.28 -20.17 0.84
N VAL A 54 2.33 -20.72 1.44
CA VAL A 54 3.73 -20.28 1.21
C VAL A 54 4.13 -20.41 -0.27
N ALA A 55 3.80 -21.54 -0.91
CA ALA A 55 4.15 -21.80 -2.30
C ALA A 55 3.37 -20.88 -3.25
N MET A 56 2.06 -20.73 -3.01
CA MET A 56 1.21 -19.84 -3.79
C MET A 56 1.65 -18.39 -3.68
N CYS A 57 1.89 -17.90 -2.46
CA CYS A 57 2.31 -16.52 -2.22
C CYS A 57 3.70 -16.22 -2.79
N THR A 58 4.63 -17.18 -2.72
CA THR A 58 5.95 -17.05 -3.37
C THR A 58 5.81 -16.93 -4.88
N CYS A 59 5.01 -17.81 -5.51
CA CYS A 59 4.73 -17.74 -6.94
C CYS A 59 4.06 -16.40 -7.33
N ALA A 60 3.06 -15.97 -6.57
CA ALA A 60 2.34 -14.72 -6.83
C ALA A 60 3.27 -13.50 -6.75
N TYR A 61 4.17 -13.45 -5.75
CA TYR A 61 5.16 -12.38 -5.65
C TYR A 61 6.10 -12.36 -6.85
N ASP A 62 6.61 -13.52 -7.28
CA ASP A 62 7.52 -13.63 -8.41
C ASP A 62 6.87 -13.21 -9.74
N ARG A 63 5.58 -13.55 -9.94
CA ARG A 63 4.80 -13.09 -11.08
C ARG A 63 4.54 -11.59 -11.03
N LEU A 64 4.15 -11.08 -9.86
CA LEU A 64 3.84 -9.67 -9.66
C LEU A 64 5.07 -8.79 -9.90
N ARG A 65 6.22 -9.09 -9.30
CA ARG A 65 7.45 -8.31 -9.50
C ARG A 65 7.96 -8.31 -10.94
N SER A 66 7.60 -9.34 -11.72
CA SER A 66 8.03 -9.49 -13.12
C SER A 66 7.07 -8.81 -14.09
N SER A 67 5.82 -8.59 -13.68
CA SER A 67 4.76 -8.07 -14.56
C SER A 67 4.32 -6.66 -14.22
N LEU A 68 4.52 -6.22 -12.97
CA LEU A 68 4.05 -4.95 -12.45
C LEU A 68 5.25 -4.10 -12.00
N PRO A 69 5.49 -2.92 -12.62
CA PRO A 69 6.49 -1.98 -12.16
C PRO A 69 6.29 -1.65 -10.68
N PHE A 70 7.39 -1.48 -9.94
CA PHE A 70 7.31 -1.26 -8.49
C PHE A 70 6.48 -0.01 -8.12
N GLY A 71 6.56 1.06 -8.92
CA GLY A 71 5.74 2.27 -8.71
C GLY A 71 4.25 1.96 -8.76
N GLU A 72 3.80 1.18 -9.75
CA GLU A 72 2.40 0.77 -9.87
C GLU A 72 1.97 -0.19 -8.74
N PHE A 73 2.87 -1.08 -8.31
CA PHE A 73 2.63 -1.92 -7.13
C PHE A 73 2.43 -1.09 -5.87
N ARG A 74 3.30 -0.12 -5.61
CA ARG A 74 3.20 0.78 -4.47
C ARG A 74 1.89 1.56 -4.52
N ASP A 75 1.59 2.18 -5.65
CA ASP A 75 0.38 2.99 -5.79
C ASP A 75 -0.90 2.13 -5.65
N LEU A 76 -0.88 0.88 -6.11
CA LEU A 76 -1.95 -0.10 -5.86
C LEU A 76 -2.06 -0.44 -4.37
N ASN A 77 -0.94 -0.73 -3.70
CA ASN A 77 -0.91 -1.07 -2.29
C ASN A 77 -1.43 0.08 -1.42
N ASP A 78 -0.97 1.31 -1.68
CA ASP A 78 -1.38 2.51 -0.96
C ASP A 78 -2.88 2.75 -1.15
N ARG A 79 -3.38 2.62 -2.39
CA ARG A 79 -4.81 2.73 -2.67
C ARG A 79 -5.65 1.71 -1.90
N LEU A 80 -5.21 0.44 -1.85
CA LEU A 80 -5.96 -0.63 -1.17
C LEU A 80 -5.89 -0.52 0.36
N THR A 81 -4.80 0.07 0.87
CA THR A 81 -4.64 0.39 2.29
C THR A 81 -5.61 1.50 2.70
N ASP A 82 -5.70 2.56 1.90
CA ASP A 82 -6.60 3.69 2.17
C ASP A 82 -8.06 3.36 1.91
N ARG A 83 -8.33 2.58 0.86
CA ARG A 83 -9.68 2.22 0.41
C ARG A 83 -9.73 0.73 0.08
N PRO A 84 -10.13 -0.10 1.05
CA PRO A 84 -10.31 -1.53 0.82
C PRO A 84 -11.26 -1.79 -0.35
N ALA A 85 -10.75 -2.46 -1.38
CA ALA A 85 -11.48 -2.82 -2.58
C ALA A 85 -10.95 -4.15 -3.14
N PRO A 86 -11.70 -4.82 -4.02
CA PRO A 86 -11.17 -5.99 -4.72
C PRO A 86 -9.90 -5.64 -5.52
N LEU A 87 -8.95 -6.58 -5.54
CA LEU A 87 -7.78 -6.46 -6.40
C LEU A 87 -8.20 -6.33 -7.88
N PRO A 88 -7.47 -5.53 -8.68
CA PRO A 88 -7.65 -5.48 -10.14
C PRO A 88 -7.62 -6.87 -10.77
N LEU A 89 -8.33 -7.05 -11.88
CA LEU A 89 -8.48 -8.36 -12.53
C LEU A 89 -7.11 -8.94 -12.91
N GLU A 90 -6.22 -8.13 -13.43
CA GLU A 90 -4.88 -8.49 -13.88
C GLU A 90 -4.07 -9.08 -12.72
N VAL A 91 -4.14 -8.46 -11.54
CA VAL A 91 -3.46 -8.95 -10.34
C VAL A 91 -4.10 -10.25 -9.87
N ARG A 92 -5.44 -10.34 -9.82
CA ARG A 92 -6.11 -11.59 -9.44
C ARG A 92 -5.77 -12.75 -10.37
N LEU A 93 -5.62 -12.49 -11.67
CA LEU A 93 -5.22 -13.50 -12.65
C LEU A 93 -3.81 -14.02 -12.38
N LEU A 94 -2.86 -13.15 -12.01
CA LEU A 94 -1.51 -13.60 -11.60
C LEU A 94 -1.57 -14.58 -10.44
N PHE A 95 -2.37 -14.29 -9.40
CA PHE A 95 -2.53 -15.18 -8.26
C PHE A 95 -3.20 -16.51 -8.64
N ARG A 96 -4.18 -16.49 -9.56
CA ARG A 96 -4.84 -17.72 -10.04
C ARG A 96 -3.87 -18.67 -10.72
N THR A 97 -2.86 -18.18 -11.44
CA THR A 97 -1.84 -19.04 -12.06
C THR A 97 -0.94 -19.76 -11.04
N CYS A 98 -1.05 -19.41 -9.75
CA CYS A 98 -0.25 -19.97 -8.67
C CYS A 98 -1.05 -20.89 -7.74
N LEU A 99 -2.32 -21.18 -8.07
CA LEU A 99 -3.20 -22.03 -7.27
C LEU A 99 -3.15 -23.52 -7.65
N GLU A 100 -2.33 -23.90 -8.64
CA GLU A 100 -2.19 -25.27 -9.12
C GLU A 100 -1.35 -26.17 -8.19
#